data_AF-A0A9W6XIL0-F1
#
_entry.id   AF-A0A9W6XIL0-F1
#
_cell.length_a   1.000
_cell.length_b   1.000
_cell.length_c   1.000
_cell.angle_alpha   90.00
_cell.angle_beta   90.00
_cell.angle_gamma   90.00
#
_symmetry.space_group_name_H-M   'P 1'
#
loop_
_entity.id
_entity.type
_entity.pdbx_description
1 polymer ?
#
loop_
_entity_poly.entity_id
_entity_poly.type
_entity_poly.pdbx_seq_one_letter_code
_entity_poly.pdbx_strand_id
1 'polypeptide(L)'
;MCSATSDMKMLDISNYVPAGTSYDKYLTTYVGGCKCDDKIRCVCGLGEGLFPYEYITAFNVLNQTTIPPKSAFDSKLRGTSITKDGYERVKFVWEYYEMKSIKNLLIWYNNLDAVPFIKAIKAQRELFKRFDLDMFADGVSLPGLSEKAMYQTCFNNLQHPDKKPAYAFQFPAKRMGGASADRINNNLGHIDGNILISCVKCNSARKDMTLGGFRYKKLLEFNSDRLVYSIDREEKDIYAKMKSNIAGGPSIIFNRYAKRNETKIRGGKVCKKIIGYDVNALYLWALGSEMPCGRLITVEACEGIIDDINADKRPAFQSINIFLSHSYFATDKMIRLNSEIVAILRANSKRDLQMIVKDLNINNIDDKKMMIAYNKAIGRGKGQVLLVDSLKSQLRYNFNEVINPDEP
;
A
#
# COMPACT_ATOMS: atom_id res chain seq x y z
N MET A 1 -6.39 1.08 -16.05
CA MET A 1 -7.00 1.66 -17.27
C MET A 1 -7.91 0.60 -17.89
N CYS A 2 -9.24 0.76 -17.81
CA CYS A 2 -10.18 -0.31 -18.21
C CYS A 2 -10.75 -0.14 -19.63
N SER A 3 -10.89 1.09 -20.14
CA SER A 3 -11.40 1.32 -21.51
C SER A 3 -10.80 2.59 -22.12
N ALA A 4 -10.20 2.48 -23.30
CA ALA A 4 -9.68 3.63 -24.06
C ALA A 4 -9.89 3.43 -25.58
N THR A 5 -10.50 4.40 -26.24
CA THR A 5 -10.56 4.53 -27.70
C THR A 5 -9.53 5.57 -28.18
N SER A 6 -9.48 5.85 -29.49
CA SER A 6 -8.69 6.96 -30.05
C SER A 6 -9.04 8.30 -29.41
N ASP A 7 -10.31 8.49 -29.06
CA ASP A 7 -10.86 9.79 -28.69
C ASP A 7 -11.31 9.84 -27.22
N MET A 8 -11.64 8.69 -26.60
CA MET A 8 -12.18 8.64 -25.24
C MET A 8 -11.33 7.76 -24.34
N LYS A 9 -10.89 8.29 -23.19
CA LYS A 9 -10.25 7.51 -22.13
C LYS A 9 -11.16 7.46 -20.91
N MET A 10 -11.56 6.26 -20.50
CA MET A 10 -12.22 6.06 -19.21
C MET A 10 -11.16 5.80 -18.14
N LEU A 11 -11.08 6.73 -17.22
CA LEU A 11 -10.20 6.65 -16.05
C LEU A 11 -11.03 6.27 -14.84
N ASP A 12 -10.49 5.37 -14.03
CA ASP A 12 -11.09 5.01 -12.75
C ASP A 12 -10.42 5.85 -11.66
N ILE A 13 -11.23 6.68 -11.01
CA ILE A 13 -10.81 7.60 -9.94
C ILE A 13 -10.19 6.86 -8.75
N SER A 14 -10.51 5.57 -8.56
CA SER A 14 -9.94 4.75 -7.50
C SER A 14 -8.40 4.67 -7.59
N ASN A 15 -7.82 4.79 -8.78
CA ASN A 15 -6.37 4.83 -8.99
C ASN A 15 -5.73 6.14 -8.52
N TYR A 16 -6.53 7.17 -8.27
CA TYR A 16 -6.10 8.51 -7.88
C TYR A 16 -6.38 8.80 -6.41
N VAL A 17 -6.82 7.80 -5.65
CA VAL A 17 -7.09 7.90 -4.20
C VAL A 17 -6.47 6.71 -3.47
N PRO A 18 -6.20 6.83 -2.15
CA PRO A 18 -5.74 5.71 -1.36
C PRO A 18 -6.73 4.54 -1.37
N ALA A 19 -6.22 3.31 -1.29
CA ALA A 19 -7.05 2.12 -1.17
C ALA A 19 -7.99 2.22 0.05
N GLY A 20 -9.24 1.78 -0.13
CA GLY A 20 -10.27 1.84 0.92
C GLY A 20 -10.89 3.23 1.12
N THR A 21 -10.58 4.22 0.27
CA THR A 21 -11.26 5.52 0.31
C THR A 21 -12.69 5.37 -0.20
N SER A 22 -13.68 5.63 0.67
CA SER A 22 -15.08 5.69 0.27
C SER A 22 -15.38 6.99 -0.50
N TYR A 23 -16.47 6.98 -1.27
CA TYR A 23 -16.93 8.16 -1.99
C TYR A 23 -17.21 9.34 -1.04
N ASP A 24 -17.88 9.10 0.08
CA ASP A 24 -18.13 10.11 1.12
C ASP A 24 -16.83 10.70 1.70
N LYS A 25 -15.83 9.85 1.99
CA LYS A 25 -14.53 10.31 2.48
C LYS A 25 -13.80 11.15 1.43
N TYR A 26 -13.89 10.76 0.15
CA TYR A 26 -13.34 11.54 -0.95
C TYR A 26 -13.99 12.92 -1.05
N LEU A 27 -15.33 12.99 -1.04
CA LEU A 27 -16.03 14.28 -1.04
C LEU A 27 -15.67 15.13 0.18
N THR A 28 -15.75 14.56 1.39
CA THR A 28 -15.45 15.29 2.62
C THR A 28 -14.04 15.88 2.62
N THR A 29 -13.08 15.19 2.01
CA THR A 29 -11.68 15.66 1.89
C THR A 29 -11.55 16.89 0.98
N TYR A 30 -12.24 16.92 -0.16
CA TYR A 30 -12.01 17.94 -1.20
C TYR A 30 -13.08 19.03 -1.30
N VAL A 31 -14.32 18.76 -0.91
CA VAL A 31 -15.45 19.71 -0.95
C VAL A 31 -16.05 19.98 0.43
N GLY A 32 -15.65 19.23 1.45
CA GLY A 32 -16.28 19.25 2.76
C GLY A 32 -17.60 18.46 2.77
N GLY A 33 -17.99 17.99 3.97
CA GLY A 33 -19.27 17.30 4.15
C GLY A 33 -20.46 18.26 4.24
N CYS A 34 -21.66 17.70 4.23
CA CYS A 34 -22.91 18.47 4.44
C CYS A 34 -22.95 19.09 5.84
N LYS A 35 -22.99 20.43 5.91
CA LYS A 35 -23.04 21.21 7.16
C LYS A 35 -24.44 21.65 7.61
N CYS A 36 -25.49 21.29 6.87
CA CYS A 36 -26.87 21.66 7.23
C CYS A 36 -27.30 20.91 8.50
N ASP A 37 -27.92 21.62 9.45
CA ASP A 37 -28.48 21.03 10.67
C ASP A 37 -29.70 20.17 10.36
N ASP A 38 -30.63 20.70 9.55
CA ASP A 38 -31.78 19.97 9.03
C ASP A 38 -31.39 19.15 7.79
N LYS A 39 -31.18 17.84 8.00
CA LYS A 39 -30.87 16.90 6.91
C LYS A 39 -32.09 16.59 6.04
N ILE A 40 -33.31 16.73 6.54
CA ILE A 40 -34.54 16.44 5.79
C ILE A 40 -34.71 17.52 4.71
N ARG A 41 -34.65 18.79 5.09
CA ARG A 41 -34.85 19.94 4.19
C ARG A 41 -33.57 20.44 3.52
N CYS A 42 -32.49 19.66 3.60
CA CYS A 42 -31.20 20.01 3.03
C CYS A 42 -31.21 20.01 1.49
N VAL A 43 -30.82 21.15 0.91
CA VAL A 43 -30.68 21.37 -0.55
C VAL A 43 -29.26 21.74 -0.98
N CYS A 44 -28.26 21.61 -0.10
CA CYS A 44 -26.88 22.02 -0.39
C CYS A 44 -26.15 21.14 -1.42
N GLY A 45 -26.78 20.06 -1.89
CA GLY A 45 -26.21 19.14 -2.87
C GLY A 45 -25.19 18.14 -2.31
N LEU A 46 -24.93 18.16 -1.00
CA LEU A 46 -24.07 17.20 -0.28
C LEU A 46 -24.86 16.31 0.69
N GLY A 47 -26.18 16.48 0.75
CA GLY A 47 -27.06 15.65 1.56
C GLY A 47 -27.35 14.30 0.89
N GLU A 48 -27.79 13.33 1.67
CA GLU A 48 -28.10 11.98 1.20
C GLU A 48 -29.20 11.99 0.13
N GLY A 49 -28.98 11.28 -0.97
CA GLY A 49 -29.98 11.03 -2.01
C GLY A 49 -30.67 9.69 -1.77
N LEU A 50 -31.99 9.63 -1.99
CA LEU A 50 -32.77 8.41 -1.86
C LEU A 50 -33.48 8.12 -3.18
N PHE A 51 -33.34 6.89 -3.68
CA PHE A 51 -33.92 6.47 -4.95
C PHE A 51 -34.47 5.04 -4.85
N PRO A 52 -35.66 4.73 -5.43
CA PRO A 52 -36.30 3.43 -5.27
C PRO A 52 -35.81 2.44 -6.34
N TYR A 53 -34.58 1.93 -6.19
CA TYR A 53 -33.90 1.12 -7.22
C TYR A 53 -34.72 -0.09 -7.68
N GLU A 54 -35.27 -0.85 -6.72
CA GLU A 54 -35.97 -2.10 -7.01
C GLU A 54 -37.38 -1.88 -7.58
N TYR A 55 -37.90 -0.65 -7.47
CA TYR A 55 -39.17 -0.26 -8.07
C TYR A 55 -39.05 0.00 -9.57
N ILE A 56 -37.86 0.34 -10.06
CA ILE A 56 -37.62 0.63 -11.48
C ILE A 56 -37.42 -0.69 -12.24
N THR A 57 -38.53 -1.36 -12.58
CA THR A 57 -38.52 -2.63 -13.31
C THR A 57 -38.57 -2.46 -14.84
N ALA A 58 -38.99 -1.29 -15.32
CA ALA A 58 -39.08 -0.96 -16.74
C ALA A 58 -38.94 0.55 -16.98
N PHE A 59 -38.55 0.95 -18.19
CA PHE A 59 -38.29 2.36 -18.52
C PHE A 59 -39.54 3.26 -18.37
N ASN A 60 -40.73 2.73 -18.66
CA ASN A 60 -42.00 3.44 -18.53
C ASN A 60 -42.33 3.82 -17.07
N VAL A 61 -41.80 3.11 -16.07
CA VAL A 61 -41.97 3.46 -14.64
C VAL A 61 -41.44 4.87 -14.37
N LEU A 62 -40.38 5.29 -15.06
CA LEU A 62 -39.81 6.64 -14.90
C LEU A 62 -40.78 7.77 -15.29
N ASN A 63 -41.81 7.47 -16.09
CA ASN A 63 -42.80 8.45 -16.52
C ASN A 63 -43.96 8.62 -15.50
N GLN A 64 -44.02 7.80 -14.45
CA GLN A 64 -45.03 7.95 -13.41
C GLN A 64 -44.89 9.30 -12.72
N THR A 65 -46.03 9.94 -12.44
CA THR A 65 -46.13 11.32 -11.97
C THR A 65 -46.33 11.46 -10.47
N THR A 66 -46.35 10.34 -9.75
CA THR A 66 -46.54 10.28 -8.30
C THR A 66 -45.30 9.76 -7.60
N ILE A 67 -45.10 10.17 -6.35
CA ILE A 67 -44.04 9.65 -5.50
C ILE A 67 -44.32 8.16 -5.22
N PRO A 68 -43.36 7.25 -5.45
CA PRO A 68 -43.53 5.84 -5.10
C PRO A 68 -43.84 5.64 -3.62
N PRO A 69 -44.60 4.60 -3.25
CA PRO A 69 -44.92 4.34 -1.85
C PRO A 69 -43.64 4.12 -1.04
N LYS A 70 -43.70 4.37 0.27
CA LYS A 70 -42.54 4.22 1.17
C LYS A 70 -41.82 2.88 1.03
N SER A 71 -42.58 1.78 0.92
CA SER A 71 -42.03 0.43 0.74
C SER A 71 -41.23 0.22 -0.55
N ALA A 72 -41.42 1.07 -1.56
CA ALA A 72 -40.66 1.01 -2.82
C ALA A 72 -39.19 1.43 -2.66
N PHE A 73 -38.83 2.07 -1.54
CA PHE A 73 -37.46 2.50 -1.24
C PHE A 73 -36.70 1.48 -0.36
N ASP A 74 -37.33 0.36 -0.01
CA ASP A 74 -36.66 -0.70 0.74
C ASP A 74 -35.63 -1.41 -0.14
N SER A 75 -34.51 -1.81 0.46
CA SER A 75 -33.43 -2.53 -0.21
C SER A 75 -33.41 -3.98 0.24
N LYS A 76 -33.78 -4.92 -0.65
CA LYS A 76 -33.62 -6.36 -0.44
C LYS A 76 -32.14 -6.74 -0.40
N LEU A 77 -31.31 -6.08 -1.22
CA LEU A 77 -29.86 -6.32 -1.25
C LEU A 77 -29.21 -6.06 0.12
N ARG A 78 -29.64 -5.00 0.84
CA ARG A 78 -29.10 -4.65 2.16
C ARG A 78 -29.97 -5.16 3.32
N GLY A 79 -31.17 -5.66 3.04
CA GLY A 79 -32.15 -6.03 4.07
C GLY A 79 -32.62 -4.84 4.90
N THR A 80 -32.66 -3.64 4.33
CA THR A 80 -32.96 -2.38 5.05
C THR A 80 -34.21 -1.72 4.51
N SER A 81 -35.08 -1.23 5.39
CA SER A 81 -36.21 -0.38 5.02
C SER A 81 -35.89 1.10 5.19
N ILE A 82 -36.53 1.95 4.40
CA ILE A 82 -36.38 3.41 4.51
C ILE A 82 -36.93 3.93 5.85
N THR A 83 -36.22 4.87 6.46
CA THR A 83 -36.68 5.54 7.69
C THR A 83 -37.86 6.48 7.41
N LYS A 84 -38.58 6.90 8.46
CA LYS A 84 -39.64 7.92 8.32
C LYS A 84 -39.05 9.22 7.76
N ASP A 85 -37.95 9.68 8.35
CA ASP A 85 -37.28 10.93 7.97
C ASP A 85 -36.73 10.87 6.55
N GLY A 86 -36.22 9.71 6.11
CA GLY A 86 -35.80 9.51 4.72
C GLY A 86 -36.96 9.68 3.73
N TYR A 87 -38.14 9.15 4.05
CA TYR A 87 -39.31 9.32 3.20
C TYR A 87 -39.87 10.76 3.25
N GLU A 88 -39.82 11.43 4.40
CA GLU A 88 -40.12 12.87 4.49
C GLU A 88 -39.18 13.71 3.63
N ARG A 89 -37.91 13.36 3.57
CA ARG A 89 -36.93 14.00 2.69
C ARG A 89 -37.30 13.83 1.22
N VAL A 90 -37.70 12.64 0.79
CA VAL A 90 -38.15 12.39 -0.59
C VAL A 90 -39.35 13.28 -0.95
N LYS A 91 -40.34 13.36 -0.05
CA LYS A 91 -41.51 14.25 -0.24
C LYS A 91 -41.11 15.71 -0.34
N PHE A 92 -40.26 16.18 0.56
CA PHE A 92 -39.75 17.54 0.54
C PHE A 92 -39.04 17.88 -0.77
N VAL A 93 -38.11 17.03 -1.24
CA VAL A 93 -37.37 17.34 -2.49
C VAL A 93 -38.25 17.23 -3.73
N TRP A 94 -39.24 16.33 -3.72
CA TRP A 94 -40.21 16.22 -4.82
C TRP A 94 -41.01 17.52 -4.98
N GLU A 95 -41.49 18.07 -3.87
CA GLU A 95 -42.22 19.35 -3.85
C GLU A 95 -41.29 20.54 -4.13
N TYR A 96 -40.13 20.62 -3.45
CA TYR A 96 -39.20 21.74 -3.56
C TYR A 96 -38.62 21.92 -4.97
N TYR A 97 -38.32 20.82 -5.66
CA TYR A 97 -37.82 20.84 -7.04
C TYR A 97 -38.93 20.69 -8.09
N GLU A 98 -40.21 20.77 -7.69
CA GLU A 98 -41.39 20.69 -8.56
C GLU A 98 -41.34 19.49 -9.53
N MET A 99 -41.00 18.32 -8.98
CA MET A 99 -40.78 17.12 -9.78
C MET A 99 -42.08 16.62 -10.40
N LYS A 100 -42.10 16.44 -11.72
CA LYS A 100 -43.28 16.00 -12.47
C LYS A 100 -43.34 14.49 -12.66
N SER A 101 -42.22 13.79 -12.45
CA SER A 101 -42.10 12.36 -12.70
C SER A 101 -40.95 11.73 -11.91
N ILE A 102 -40.96 10.40 -11.78
CA ILE A 102 -39.84 9.63 -11.21
C ILE A 102 -38.53 9.90 -11.96
N LYS A 103 -38.58 10.19 -13.27
CA LYS A 103 -37.42 10.62 -14.05
C LYS A 103 -36.77 11.89 -13.48
N ASN A 104 -37.55 12.85 -12.98
CA ASN A 104 -37.00 14.05 -12.34
C ASN A 104 -36.27 13.69 -11.04
N LEU A 105 -36.83 12.77 -10.25
CA LEU A 105 -36.18 12.25 -9.04
C LEU A 105 -34.86 11.53 -9.36
N LEU A 106 -34.83 10.73 -10.44
CA LEU A 106 -33.61 10.07 -10.92
C LEU A 106 -32.52 11.07 -11.32
N ILE A 107 -32.90 12.13 -12.06
CA ILE A 107 -31.96 13.18 -12.48
C ILE A 107 -31.39 13.89 -11.24
N TRP A 108 -32.25 14.25 -10.29
CA TRP A 108 -31.83 14.87 -9.04
C TRP A 108 -30.88 13.95 -8.25
N TYR A 109 -31.25 12.68 -8.08
CA TYR A 109 -30.44 11.69 -7.38
C TYR A 109 -29.06 11.54 -8.02
N ASN A 110 -28.98 11.37 -9.34
CA ASN A 110 -27.71 11.25 -10.06
C ASN A 110 -26.87 12.54 -9.97
N ASN A 111 -27.51 13.71 -9.95
CA ASN A 111 -26.80 14.98 -9.81
C ASN A 111 -26.21 15.18 -8.42
N LEU A 112 -26.79 14.60 -7.37
CA LEU A 112 -26.18 14.59 -6.03
C LEU A 112 -24.85 13.84 -5.99
N ASP A 113 -24.65 12.86 -6.86
CA ASP A 113 -23.35 12.20 -7.01
C ASP A 113 -22.47 12.95 -8.02
N ALA A 114 -22.94 13.21 -9.24
CA ALA A 114 -22.10 13.75 -10.30
C ALA A 114 -21.54 15.15 -10.01
N VAL A 115 -22.35 16.06 -9.44
CA VAL A 115 -21.96 17.47 -9.26
C VAL A 115 -20.88 17.62 -8.17
N PRO A 116 -21.04 17.09 -6.95
CA PRO A 116 -19.98 17.09 -5.94
C PRO A 116 -18.73 16.36 -6.41
N PHE A 117 -18.87 15.25 -7.13
CA PHE A 117 -17.74 14.50 -7.65
C PHE A 117 -16.87 15.34 -8.59
N ILE A 118 -17.48 16.06 -9.54
CA ILE A 118 -16.75 16.97 -10.44
C ILE A 118 -16.05 18.09 -9.65
N LYS A 119 -16.69 18.64 -8.61
CA LYS A 119 -16.08 19.66 -7.76
C LYS A 119 -14.86 19.10 -7.00
N ALA A 120 -14.98 17.90 -6.43
CA ALA A 120 -13.89 17.22 -5.75
C ALA A 120 -12.71 16.93 -6.70
N ILE A 121 -12.99 16.45 -7.92
CA ILE A 121 -11.98 16.25 -8.96
C ILE A 121 -11.26 17.55 -9.29
N LYS A 122 -11.99 18.66 -9.48
CA LYS A 122 -11.38 19.96 -9.77
C LYS A 122 -10.44 20.39 -8.64
N ALA A 123 -10.89 20.28 -7.39
CA ALA A 123 -10.06 20.61 -6.23
C ALA A 123 -8.82 19.71 -6.13
N GLN A 124 -8.94 18.41 -6.39
CA GLN A 124 -7.81 17.49 -6.43
C GLN A 124 -6.82 17.85 -7.55
N ARG A 125 -7.31 18.25 -8.74
CA ARG A 125 -6.46 18.68 -9.86
C ARG A 125 -5.64 19.92 -9.51
N GLU A 126 -6.15 20.85 -8.70
CA GLU A 126 -5.39 22.01 -8.23
C GLU A 126 -4.17 21.64 -7.38
N LEU A 127 -4.09 20.43 -6.82
CA LEU A 127 -2.88 19.94 -6.15
C LEU A 127 -1.74 19.68 -7.15
N PHE A 128 -2.07 19.03 -8.27
CA PHE A 128 -1.08 18.62 -9.28
C PHE A 128 -0.67 19.73 -10.22
N LYS A 129 -1.56 20.71 -10.46
CA LYS A 129 -1.22 21.92 -11.22
C LYS A 129 -0.05 22.70 -10.64
N ARG A 130 0.21 22.60 -9.33
CA ARG A 130 1.36 23.23 -8.65
C ARG A 130 2.70 22.69 -9.16
N PHE A 131 2.69 21.47 -9.69
CA PHE A 131 3.83 20.80 -10.31
C PHE A 131 3.76 20.87 -11.84
N ASP A 132 2.90 21.73 -12.41
CA ASP A 132 2.62 21.78 -13.85
C ASP A 132 2.14 20.42 -14.41
N LEU A 133 1.42 19.63 -13.60
CA LEU A 133 0.88 18.34 -14.01
C LEU A 133 -0.64 18.39 -14.16
N ASP A 134 -1.15 17.88 -15.28
CA ASP A 134 -2.54 17.48 -15.40
C ASP A 134 -2.73 16.08 -14.82
N MET A 135 -3.52 16.01 -13.75
CA MET A 135 -3.81 14.77 -13.01
C MET A 135 -4.21 13.58 -13.90
N PHE A 136 -4.95 13.81 -15.00
CA PHE A 136 -5.51 12.74 -15.82
C PHE A 136 -4.75 12.50 -17.12
N ALA A 137 -4.05 13.51 -17.63
CA ALA A 137 -3.24 13.37 -18.84
C ALA A 137 -1.82 12.90 -18.51
N ASP A 138 -1.24 13.39 -17.41
CA ASP A 138 0.15 13.11 -17.06
C ASP A 138 0.32 11.85 -16.20
N GLY A 139 -0.72 11.40 -15.49
CA GLY A 139 -0.64 10.19 -14.68
C GLY A 139 -1.85 9.30 -14.89
N VAL A 140 -1.63 7.98 -14.87
CA VAL A 140 -2.73 6.99 -14.87
C VAL A 140 -3.13 6.57 -13.45
N SER A 141 -2.42 7.09 -12.44
CA SER A 141 -2.59 6.80 -11.02
C SER A 141 -1.92 7.87 -10.15
N LEU A 142 -2.32 7.95 -8.89
CA LEU A 142 -1.71 8.83 -7.89
C LEU A 142 -0.20 8.60 -7.72
N PRO A 143 0.31 7.35 -7.60
CA PRO A 143 1.75 7.12 -7.54
C PRO A 143 2.51 7.59 -8.78
N GLY A 144 1.94 7.45 -9.99
CA GLY A 144 2.58 7.92 -11.22
C GLY A 144 2.69 9.44 -11.29
N LEU A 145 1.71 10.17 -10.74
CA LEU A 145 1.80 11.63 -10.59
C LEU A 145 2.85 12.03 -9.55
N SER A 146 2.89 11.33 -8.40
CA SER A 146 3.88 11.57 -7.36
C SER A 146 5.31 11.34 -7.85
N GLU A 147 5.53 10.28 -8.64
CA GLU A 147 6.82 9.99 -9.28
C GLU A 147 7.27 11.13 -10.19
N LYS A 148 6.37 11.65 -11.04
CA LYS A 148 6.67 12.79 -11.91
C LYS A 148 7.01 14.06 -11.14
N ALA A 149 6.22 14.38 -10.11
CA ALA A 149 6.48 15.53 -9.24
C ALA A 149 7.83 15.40 -8.53
N MET A 150 8.19 14.19 -8.07
CA MET A 150 9.50 13.89 -7.50
C MET A 150 10.63 14.17 -8.51
N TYR A 151 10.53 13.65 -9.74
CA TYR A 151 11.56 13.88 -10.75
C TYR A 151 11.74 15.37 -11.09
N GLN A 152 10.66 16.14 -11.21
CA GLN A 152 10.72 17.58 -11.44
C GLN A 152 11.41 18.34 -10.31
N THR A 153 11.21 17.89 -9.06
CA THR A 153 11.76 18.58 -7.88
C THR A 153 13.23 18.23 -7.64
N CYS A 154 13.62 17.00 -7.93
CA CYS A 154 14.98 16.49 -7.67
C CYS A 154 15.96 16.75 -8.82
N PHE A 155 15.49 16.96 -10.05
CA PHE A 155 16.34 17.00 -11.23
C PHE A 155 16.04 18.21 -12.13
N ASN A 156 16.44 19.39 -11.68
CA ASN A 156 16.24 20.68 -12.37
C ASN A 156 16.88 20.77 -13.77
N ASN A 157 17.78 19.83 -14.12
CA ASN A 157 18.52 19.81 -15.38
C ASN A 157 17.88 18.87 -16.43
N LEU A 158 16.74 18.25 -16.13
CA LEU A 158 16.01 17.44 -17.09
C LEU A 158 15.40 18.30 -18.19
N GLN A 159 15.79 18.06 -19.44
CA GLN A 159 14.98 18.50 -20.57
C GLN A 159 13.68 17.71 -20.58
N HIS A 160 12.57 18.38 -20.32
CA HIS A 160 11.25 17.80 -20.49
C HIS A 160 10.86 17.80 -21.97
N PRO A 161 10.23 16.74 -22.49
CA PRO A 161 9.62 16.81 -23.82
C PRO A 161 8.54 17.89 -23.84
N ASP A 162 8.45 18.65 -24.94
CA ASP A 162 7.44 19.68 -25.13
C ASP A 162 6.03 19.12 -24.91
N LYS A 163 5.34 19.65 -23.89
CA LYS A 163 3.96 19.26 -23.57
C LYS A 163 3.01 19.87 -24.60
N LYS A 164 2.49 19.06 -25.51
CA LYS A 164 1.29 19.44 -26.28
C LYS A 164 0.07 19.30 -25.36
N PRO A 165 -0.74 20.36 -25.17
CA PRO A 165 -1.97 20.28 -24.40
C PRO A 165 -2.85 19.14 -24.92
N ALA A 166 -3.43 18.35 -24.01
CA ALA A 166 -4.41 17.34 -24.42
C ALA A 166 -5.61 18.06 -25.04
N TYR A 167 -6.02 17.64 -26.25
CA TYR A 167 -7.24 18.15 -26.86
C TYR A 167 -8.44 17.82 -25.98
N ALA A 168 -9.23 18.83 -25.64
CA ALA A 168 -10.50 18.62 -24.96
C ALA A 168 -11.38 17.71 -25.82
N PHE A 169 -11.87 16.62 -25.23
CA PHE A 169 -12.75 15.69 -25.94
C PHE A 169 -14.03 16.41 -26.38
N GLN A 170 -14.26 16.46 -27.69
CA GLN A 170 -15.53 16.84 -28.28
C GLN A 170 -16.18 15.58 -28.84
N PHE A 171 -17.44 15.31 -28.48
CA PHE A 171 -18.18 14.16 -28.99
C PHE A 171 -18.27 14.24 -30.53
N PRO A 172 -17.70 13.30 -31.29
CA PRO A 172 -17.83 13.30 -32.74
C PRO A 172 -19.19 12.72 -33.16
N ALA A 173 -19.72 13.20 -34.30
CA ALA A 173 -21.02 12.78 -34.84
C ALA A 173 -21.11 11.27 -35.22
N LYS A 174 -19.97 10.57 -35.33
CA LYS A 174 -19.91 9.12 -35.55
C LYS A 174 -19.12 8.45 -34.43
N ARG A 175 -19.85 7.78 -33.53
CA ARG A 175 -19.42 7.26 -32.22
C ARG A 175 -18.30 6.19 -32.23
N MET A 176 -17.92 5.63 -33.38
CA MET A 176 -17.12 4.38 -33.50
C MET A 176 -16.08 4.37 -34.64
N GLY A 177 -15.75 5.52 -35.24
CA GLY A 177 -14.71 5.55 -36.28
C GLY A 177 -13.32 5.27 -35.67
N GLY A 178 -12.70 4.13 -35.98
CA GLY A 178 -11.32 3.82 -35.56
C GLY A 178 -11.17 2.85 -34.38
N ALA A 179 -12.26 2.24 -33.92
CA ALA A 179 -12.23 1.15 -32.93
C ALA A 179 -12.27 -0.23 -33.62
N SER A 180 -11.65 -1.24 -33.00
CA SER A 180 -11.66 -2.63 -33.44
C SER A 180 -11.93 -3.57 -32.27
N ALA A 181 -12.49 -4.75 -32.58
CA ALA A 181 -12.63 -5.83 -31.62
C ALA A 181 -11.28 -6.54 -31.48
N ASP A 182 -10.65 -6.37 -30.32
CA ASP A 182 -9.42 -7.05 -29.93
C ASP A 182 -9.73 -8.18 -28.94
N ARG A 183 -8.79 -9.11 -28.77
CA ARG A 183 -8.96 -10.29 -27.92
C ARG A 183 -8.22 -10.10 -26.59
N ILE A 184 -8.81 -10.54 -25.48
CA ILE A 184 -8.11 -10.57 -24.18
C ILE A 184 -7.04 -11.66 -24.20
N ASN A 185 -7.42 -12.84 -24.71
CA ASN A 185 -6.54 -13.97 -24.97
C ASN A 185 -6.49 -14.25 -26.49
N ASN A 186 -5.30 -14.14 -27.07
CA ASN A 186 -5.09 -14.37 -28.50
C ASN A 186 -5.28 -15.84 -28.93
N ASN A 187 -5.27 -16.78 -27.99
CA ASN A 187 -5.50 -18.20 -28.24
C ASN A 187 -6.99 -18.56 -28.31
N LEU A 188 -7.88 -17.61 -28.01
CA LEU A 188 -9.34 -17.80 -28.05
C LEU A 188 -9.94 -16.91 -29.14
N GLY A 189 -11.02 -17.36 -29.77
CA GLY A 189 -11.73 -16.59 -30.80
C GLY A 189 -12.41 -15.33 -30.25
N HIS A 190 -13.12 -14.61 -31.14
CA HIS A 190 -13.99 -13.49 -30.75
C HIS A 190 -15.28 -14.03 -30.11
N ILE A 191 -15.19 -14.38 -28.83
CA ILE A 191 -16.30 -14.89 -28.02
C ILE A 191 -16.64 -13.91 -26.89
N ASP A 192 -17.88 -13.97 -26.41
CA ASP A 192 -18.31 -13.15 -25.28
C ASP A 192 -17.43 -13.38 -24.04
N GLY A 193 -17.04 -12.31 -23.36
CA GLY A 193 -16.04 -12.34 -22.28
C GLY A 193 -14.57 -12.41 -22.71
N ASN A 194 -14.24 -12.57 -24.01
CA ASN A 194 -12.86 -12.50 -24.53
C ASN A 194 -12.64 -11.31 -25.48
N ILE A 195 -13.64 -10.49 -25.74
CA ILE A 195 -13.56 -9.33 -26.64
C ILE A 195 -13.35 -8.03 -25.84
N LEU A 196 -12.41 -7.21 -26.29
CA LEU A 196 -12.11 -5.87 -25.79
C LEU A 196 -12.20 -4.88 -26.94
N ILE A 197 -12.77 -3.69 -26.69
CA ILE A 197 -12.68 -2.58 -27.65
C ILE A 197 -11.29 -1.94 -27.55
N SER A 198 -10.58 -1.85 -28.67
CA SER A 198 -9.28 -1.18 -28.76
C SER A 198 -9.19 -0.27 -29.99
N CYS A 199 -8.31 0.72 -29.95
CA CYS A 199 -8.00 1.53 -31.12
C CYS A 199 -7.31 0.68 -32.20
N VAL A 200 -7.63 0.86 -33.49
CA VAL A 200 -7.03 0.06 -34.58
C VAL A 200 -5.49 0.08 -34.53
N LYS A 201 -4.90 1.27 -34.32
CA LYS A 201 -3.43 1.42 -34.19
C LYS A 201 -2.86 0.60 -33.02
N CYS A 202 -3.58 0.56 -31.90
CA CYS A 202 -3.19 -0.14 -30.68
C CYS A 202 -3.25 -1.65 -30.90
N ASN A 203 -4.33 -2.13 -31.52
CA ASN A 203 -4.52 -3.52 -31.90
C ASN A 203 -3.39 -3.99 -32.85
N SER A 204 -3.16 -3.22 -33.93
CA SER A 204 -2.09 -3.50 -34.89
C SER A 204 -0.69 -3.45 -34.26
N ALA A 205 -0.45 -2.55 -33.29
CA ALA A 205 0.83 -2.46 -32.59
C ALA A 205 1.04 -3.58 -31.55
N ARG A 206 -0.05 -4.05 -30.93
CA ARG A 206 -0.04 -5.16 -29.97
C ARG A 206 0.25 -6.50 -30.65
N LYS A 207 -0.31 -6.71 -31.85
CA LYS A 207 -0.23 -7.97 -32.60
C LYS A 207 -0.65 -9.17 -31.71
N ASP A 208 0.29 -10.07 -31.45
CA ASP A 208 0.18 -11.30 -30.67
C ASP A 208 0.54 -11.16 -29.19
N MET A 209 1.01 -9.98 -28.77
CA MET A 209 1.39 -9.71 -27.38
C MET A 209 0.18 -9.70 -26.43
N THR A 210 0.38 -10.17 -25.19
CA THR A 210 -0.66 -10.07 -24.15
C THR A 210 -0.93 -8.61 -23.79
N LEU A 211 -2.17 -8.30 -23.39
CA LEU A 211 -2.56 -6.95 -22.99
C LEU A 211 -1.70 -6.40 -21.85
N GLY A 212 -1.34 -7.26 -20.88
CA GLY A 212 -0.44 -6.91 -19.78
C GLY A 212 0.98 -6.57 -20.28
N GLY A 213 1.54 -7.39 -21.15
CA GLY A 213 2.87 -7.16 -21.73
C GLY A 213 2.92 -5.89 -22.58
N PHE A 214 1.88 -5.61 -23.37
CA PHE A 214 1.82 -4.42 -24.20
C PHE A 214 1.71 -3.12 -23.39
N ARG A 215 0.91 -3.14 -22.31
CA ARG A 215 0.83 -2.02 -21.36
C ARG A 215 2.18 -1.74 -20.69
N TYR A 216 2.88 -2.80 -20.27
CA TYR A 216 4.21 -2.67 -19.69
C TYR A 216 5.21 -2.10 -20.71
N LYS A 217 5.21 -2.59 -21.96
CA LYS A 217 6.06 -2.04 -23.03
C LYS A 217 5.80 -0.54 -23.28
N LYS A 218 4.53 -0.12 -23.36
CA LYS A 218 4.19 1.29 -23.56
C LYS A 218 4.56 2.16 -22.35
N LEU A 219 4.48 1.61 -21.15
CA LEU A 219 4.98 2.27 -19.93
C LEU A 219 6.50 2.41 -19.94
N LEU A 220 7.25 1.43 -20.45
CA LEU A 220 8.69 1.54 -20.63
C LEU A 220 9.04 2.58 -21.69
N GLU A 221 8.39 2.55 -22.86
CA GLU A 221 8.60 3.54 -23.95
C GLU A 221 8.29 4.98 -23.50
N PHE A 222 7.24 5.19 -22.71
CA PHE A 222 6.89 6.51 -22.18
C PHE A 222 7.92 7.02 -21.15
N ASN A 223 8.63 6.11 -20.50
CA ASN A 223 9.67 6.41 -19.54
C ASN A 223 11.03 5.96 -20.10
N SER A 224 11.33 6.22 -21.38
CA SER A 224 12.62 5.87 -21.97
C SER A 224 13.78 6.70 -21.38
N ASP A 225 13.47 7.89 -20.88
CA ASP A 225 14.45 8.89 -20.46
C ASP A 225 14.67 8.81 -18.94
N ARG A 226 14.93 7.61 -18.40
CA ARG A 226 15.03 7.41 -16.94
C ARG A 226 16.36 7.90 -16.40
N LEU A 227 16.29 8.71 -15.34
CA LEU A 227 17.47 9.13 -14.55
C LEU A 227 17.82 8.17 -13.40
N VAL A 228 16.91 7.26 -13.04
CA VAL A 228 17.16 6.21 -12.07
C VAL A 228 17.32 4.90 -12.83
N TYR A 229 18.48 4.25 -12.68
CA TYR A 229 18.71 2.92 -13.22
C TYR A 229 17.59 2.01 -12.70
N SER A 230 16.73 1.59 -13.60
CA SER A 230 15.69 0.63 -13.28
C SER A 230 16.32 -0.75 -13.31
N ILE A 231 16.06 -1.56 -12.29
CA ILE A 231 16.41 -2.98 -12.34
C ILE A 231 15.61 -3.58 -13.50
N ASP A 232 16.31 -3.92 -14.56
CA ASP A 232 15.74 -4.28 -15.85
C ASP A 232 15.89 -5.79 -16.12
N ARG A 233 15.76 -6.17 -17.39
CA ARG A 233 15.84 -7.58 -17.78
C ARG A 233 17.26 -8.15 -17.61
N GLU A 234 18.28 -7.32 -17.68
CA GLU A 234 19.68 -7.74 -17.51
C GLU A 234 19.97 -8.05 -16.03
N GLU A 235 19.36 -7.29 -15.12
CA GLU A 235 19.51 -7.47 -13.67
C GLU A 235 18.37 -8.29 -13.04
N LYS A 236 17.64 -9.08 -13.84
CA LYS A 236 16.46 -9.85 -13.38
C LYS A 236 16.75 -10.74 -12.16
N ASP A 237 17.96 -11.29 -12.08
CA ASP A 237 18.36 -12.21 -11.01
C ASP A 237 18.61 -11.44 -9.71
N ILE A 238 19.14 -10.21 -9.81
CA ILE A 238 19.28 -9.28 -8.69
C ILE A 238 17.91 -8.77 -8.27
N TYR A 239 17.03 -8.41 -9.22
CA TYR A 239 15.64 -8.03 -8.92
C TYR A 239 14.92 -9.10 -8.10
N ALA A 240 15.02 -10.36 -8.50
CA ALA A 240 14.36 -11.47 -7.79
C ALA A 240 14.88 -11.59 -6.35
N LYS A 241 16.20 -11.52 -6.16
CA LYS A 241 16.84 -11.54 -4.83
C LYS A 241 16.43 -10.34 -3.98
N MET A 242 16.43 -9.12 -4.52
CA MET A 242 15.99 -7.94 -3.77
C MET A 242 14.53 -8.08 -3.39
N LYS A 243 13.66 -8.44 -4.35
CA LYS A 243 12.23 -8.59 -4.12
C LYS A 243 11.90 -9.62 -3.04
N SER A 244 12.62 -10.74 -2.97
CA SER A 244 12.42 -11.73 -1.92
C SER A 244 12.81 -11.24 -0.52
N ASN A 245 13.65 -10.20 -0.46
CA ASN A 245 14.14 -9.61 0.80
C ASN A 245 13.45 -8.28 1.15
N ILE A 246 12.60 -7.73 0.27
CA ILE A 246 11.78 -6.55 0.60
C ILE A 246 10.70 -6.97 1.61
N ALA A 247 10.81 -6.43 2.82
CA ALA A 247 9.79 -6.52 3.85
C ALA A 247 8.91 -5.27 3.89
N GLY A 248 7.65 -5.43 4.28
CA GLY A 248 6.76 -4.31 4.57
C GLY A 248 7.07 -3.64 5.91
N GLY A 249 6.23 -2.69 6.31
CA GLY A 249 6.35 -2.04 7.61
C GLY A 249 6.25 -3.04 8.77
N PRO A 250 7.10 -2.92 9.81
CA PRO A 250 7.05 -3.83 10.95
C PRO A 250 5.72 -3.65 11.71
N SER A 251 4.91 -4.71 11.76
CA SER A 251 3.67 -4.74 12.54
C SER A 251 3.80 -5.75 13.67
N ILE A 252 4.31 -5.29 14.82
CA ILE A 252 4.53 -6.13 16.00
C ILE A 252 3.44 -5.83 17.04
N ILE A 253 2.60 -6.82 17.32
CA ILE A 253 1.55 -6.73 18.35
C ILE A 253 2.07 -7.37 19.64
N PHE A 254 2.59 -6.57 20.56
CA PHE A 254 3.09 -7.07 21.85
C PHE A 254 1.96 -7.48 22.81
N ASN A 255 0.81 -6.79 22.76
CA ASN A 255 -0.40 -7.12 23.52
C ASN A 255 -1.63 -6.73 22.69
N ARG A 256 -2.58 -7.64 22.51
CA ARG A 256 -3.80 -7.38 21.70
C ARG A 256 -4.75 -6.36 22.36
N TYR A 257 -4.64 -6.15 23.66
CA TYR A 257 -5.51 -5.25 24.41
C TYR A 257 -4.79 -4.68 25.63
N ALA A 258 -4.86 -3.36 25.79
CA ALA A 258 -4.42 -2.65 26.97
C ALA A 258 -5.51 -1.66 27.40
N LYS A 259 -5.89 -1.69 28.68
CA LYS A 259 -6.84 -0.78 29.29
C LYS A 259 -6.29 -0.21 30.58
N ARG A 260 -6.43 1.10 30.69
CA ARG A 260 -6.06 1.87 31.89
C ARG A 260 -6.79 1.32 33.10
N ASN A 261 -6.05 1.16 34.20
CA ASN A 261 -6.49 0.62 35.49
C ASN A 261 -6.90 -0.87 35.49
N GLU A 262 -6.77 -1.59 34.38
CA GLU A 262 -7.19 -3.00 34.28
C GLU A 262 -6.05 -3.91 33.83
N THR A 263 -5.37 -3.55 32.74
CA THR A 263 -4.31 -4.40 32.19
C THR A 263 -3.10 -4.41 33.12
N LYS A 264 -2.69 -5.61 33.55
CA LYS A 264 -1.44 -5.81 34.28
C LYS A 264 -0.27 -5.75 33.30
N ILE A 265 0.68 -4.86 33.59
CA ILE A 265 1.95 -4.74 32.86
C ILE A 265 3.04 -5.53 33.59
N ARG A 266 4.24 -5.57 33.01
CA ARG A 266 5.40 -6.29 33.55
C ARG A 266 5.61 -6.00 35.05
N GLY A 267 5.75 -7.06 35.84
CA GLY A 267 5.90 -6.97 37.31
C GLY A 267 4.58 -6.84 38.07
N GLY A 268 3.44 -7.20 37.47
CA GLY A 268 2.13 -7.24 38.13
C GLY A 268 1.51 -5.87 38.41
N LYS A 269 2.20 -4.78 38.03
CA LYS A 269 1.71 -3.40 38.17
C LYS A 269 0.54 -3.18 37.22
N VAL A 270 -0.39 -2.32 37.63
CA VAL A 270 -1.55 -1.97 36.80
C VAL A 270 -1.19 -0.82 35.86
N CYS A 271 -1.55 -0.93 34.58
CA CYS A 271 -1.38 0.13 33.59
C CYS A 271 -2.11 1.40 34.01
N LYS A 272 -1.43 2.55 34.07
CA LYS A 272 -2.06 3.84 34.46
C LYS A 272 -2.24 4.84 33.32
N LYS A 273 -1.49 4.68 32.23
CA LYS A 273 -1.51 5.53 31.05
C LYS A 273 -1.09 4.73 29.83
N ILE A 274 -1.75 5.00 28.71
CA ILE A 274 -1.41 4.45 27.40
C ILE A 274 -1.07 5.65 26.52
N ILE A 275 0.06 5.59 25.84
CA ILE A 275 0.54 6.64 24.93
C ILE A 275 0.85 5.96 23.60
N GLY A 276 0.25 6.45 22.52
CA GLY A 276 0.63 6.08 21.16
C GLY A 276 1.56 7.14 20.59
N TYR A 277 2.62 6.70 19.92
CA TYR A 277 3.49 7.57 19.13
C TYR A 277 3.35 7.17 17.67
N ASP A 278 3.27 8.17 16.79
CA ASP A 278 3.28 8.00 15.35
C ASP A 278 4.44 8.82 14.77
N VAL A 279 5.13 8.28 13.78
CA VAL A 279 6.27 8.96 13.15
C VAL A 279 5.74 9.74 11.95
N ASN A 280 5.90 11.06 12.00
CA ASN A 280 5.50 11.95 10.91
C ASN A 280 6.21 11.54 9.60
N ALA A 281 5.43 10.99 8.66
CA ALA A 281 5.88 10.66 7.31
C ALA A 281 7.16 9.80 7.27
N LEU A 282 7.22 8.73 8.07
CA LEU A 282 8.37 7.82 8.19
C LEU A 282 9.07 7.47 6.87
N TYR A 283 8.31 7.04 5.85
CA TYR A 283 8.89 6.66 4.56
C TYR A 283 9.44 7.85 3.78
N LEU A 284 8.83 9.04 3.88
CA LEU A 284 9.37 10.25 3.24
C LEU A 284 10.66 10.71 3.91
N TRP A 285 10.72 10.62 5.24
CA TRP A 285 11.96 10.90 5.98
C TRP A 285 13.07 9.91 5.59
N ALA A 286 12.75 8.62 5.49
CA ALA A 286 13.71 7.61 5.03
C ALA A 286 14.19 7.90 3.60
N LEU A 287 13.28 8.24 2.67
CA LEU A 287 13.64 8.64 1.29
C LEU A 287 14.54 9.88 1.21
N GLY A 288 14.52 10.75 2.22
CA GLY A 288 15.43 11.89 2.33
C GLY A 288 16.83 11.54 2.85
N SER A 289 17.07 10.28 3.24
CA SER A 289 18.39 9.79 3.67
C SER A 289 19.19 9.24 2.48
N GLU A 290 20.45 8.86 2.70
CA GLU A 290 21.25 8.19 1.69
C GLU A 290 20.58 6.89 1.24
N MET A 291 20.43 6.74 -0.08
CA MET A 291 19.72 5.63 -0.72
C MET A 291 20.60 5.02 -1.80
N PRO A 292 20.64 3.68 -1.93
CA PRO A 292 21.41 3.03 -2.98
C PRO A 292 20.85 3.41 -4.37
N CYS A 293 21.75 3.78 -5.27
CA CYS A 293 21.46 4.13 -6.65
C CYS A 293 22.51 3.54 -7.60
N GLY A 294 22.27 3.58 -8.91
CA GLY A 294 23.20 3.04 -9.90
C GLY A 294 22.86 1.63 -10.36
N ARG A 295 23.74 1.06 -11.20
CA ARG A 295 23.68 -0.34 -11.62
C ARG A 295 24.21 -1.25 -10.51
N LEU A 296 23.53 -2.37 -10.34
CA LEU A 296 23.84 -3.36 -9.31
C LEU A 296 24.86 -4.35 -9.87
N ILE A 297 25.91 -4.61 -9.09
CA ILE A 297 26.93 -5.60 -9.43
C ILE A 297 26.85 -6.78 -8.46
N THR A 298 27.09 -7.98 -8.96
CA THR A 298 27.31 -9.16 -8.12
C THR A 298 28.80 -9.35 -7.95
N VAL A 299 29.25 -9.45 -6.69
CA VAL A 299 30.64 -9.72 -6.34
C VAL A 299 30.68 -11.06 -5.61
N GLU A 300 31.62 -11.93 -5.96
CA GLU A 300 31.88 -13.13 -5.18
C GLU A 300 32.43 -12.77 -3.79
N ALA A 301 32.04 -13.52 -2.77
CA ALA A 301 32.52 -13.28 -1.41
C ALA A 301 34.04 -13.46 -1.36
N CYS A 302 34.76 -12.41 -0.95
CA CYS A 302 36.20 -12.42 -0.77
C CYS A 302 36.59 -12.16 0.68
N GLU A 303 37.79 -12.58 1.07
CA GLU A 303 38.37 -12.22 2.36
C GLU A 303 38.44 -10.69 2.49
N GLY A 304 38.02 -10.15 3.64
CA GLY A 304 37.97 -8.69 3.87
C GLY A 304 36.74 -7.97 3.29
N ILE A 305 35.79 -8.66 2.66
CA ILE A 305 34.57 -8.00 2.12
C ILE A 305 33.75 -7.30 3.20
N ILE A 306 33.75 -7.83 4.44
CA ILE A 306 33.08 -7.23 5.58
C ILE A 306 33.75 -5.91 5.99
N ASP A 307 35.08 -5.85 5.93
CA ASP A 307 35.83 -4.63 6.24
C ASP A 307 35.62 -3.57 5.16
N ASP A 308 35.53 -3.98 3.89
CA ASP A 308 35.17 -3.10 2.77
C ASP A 308 33.73 -2.55 2.89
N ILE A 309 32.77 -3.37 3.35
CA ILE A 309 31.39 -2.93 3.63
C ILE A 309 31.37 -1.95 4.80
N ASN A 310 32.03 -2.28 5.92
CA ASN A 310 32.06 -1.45 7.12
C ASN A 310 32.81 -0.12 6.90
N ALA A 311 33.73 -0.07 5.94
CA ALA A 311 34.43 1.14 5.54
C ALA A 311 33.72 1.94 4.44
N ASP A 312 32.46 1.61 4.11
CA ASP A 312 31.65 2.21 3.04
C ASP A 312 32.29 2.18 1.64
N LYS A 313 33.28 1.30 1.43
CA LYS A 313 33.90 1.11 0.11
C LYS A 313 33.00 0.32 -0.83
N ARG A 314 32.09 -0.50 -0.27
CA ARG A 314 31.13 -1.33 -1.00
C ARG A 314 29.79 -1.40 -0.24
N PRO A 315 28.85 -0.47 -0.47
CA PRO A 315 27.54 -0.56 0.16
C PRO A 315 26.84 -1.86 -0.30
N ALA A 316 26.52 -2.75 0.66
CA ALA A 316 25.97 -4.07 0.40
C ALA A 316 24.73 -4.35 1.25
N PHE A 317 23.81 -5.16 0.73
CA PHE A 317 22.67 -5.69 1.49
C PHE A 317 23.11 -6.90 2.30
N GLN A 318 23.18 -6.78 3.63
CA GLN A 318 23.39 -7.91 4.53
C GLN A 318 22.04 -8.39 5.08
N SER A 319 21.67 -9.65 4.81
CA SER A 319 20.48 -10.28 5.41
C SER A 319 20.87 -10.96 6.72
N ILE A 320 20.38 -10.47 7.85
CA ILE A 320 20.53 -11.11 9.16
C ILE A 320 19.17 -11.71 9.55
N ASN A 321 19.14 -13.02 9.83
CA ASN A 321 17.95 -13.70 10.34
C ASN A 321 18.02 -13.80 11.87
N ILE A 322 17.12 -13.13 12.57
CA ILE A 322 17.05 -13.15 14.04
C ILE A 322 15.86 -14.01 14.47
N PHE A 323 16.15 -15.10 15.20
CA PHE A 323 15.13 -15.96 15.81
C PHE A 323 15.02 -15.69 17.30
N LEU A 324 13.82 -15.30 17.76
CA LEU A 324 13.53 -15.09 19.17
C LEU A 324 12.80 -16.31 19.74
N SER A 325 13.39 -16.93 20.76
CA SER A 325 12.79 -18.08 21.44
C SER A 325 12.84 -17.91 22.96
N HIS A 326 11.83 -18.44 23.63
CA HIS A 326 11.77 -18.44 25.09
C HIS A 326 12.73 -19.46 25.71
N SER A 327 13.09 -20.54 24.99
CA SER A 327 14.01 -21.58 25.45
C SER A 327 14.81 -22.10 24.26
N TYR A 328 16.11 -22.27 24.46
CA TYR A 328 16.96 -22.85 23.43
C TYR A 328 16.53 -24.31 23.16
N PHE A 329 16.24 -25.09 24.20
CA PHE A 329 15.71 -26.45 24.09
C PHE A 329 14.46 -26.58 23.22
N ALA A 330 13.50 -25.67 23.38
CA ALA A 330 12.26 -25.67 22.62
C ALA A 330 12.42 -25.16 21.17
N THR A 331 13.60 -24.63 20.81
CA THR A 331 13.88 -24.13 19.47
C THR A 331 14.14 -25.30 18.52
N ASP A 332 13.56 -25.22 17.32
CA ASP A 332 13.72 -26.25 16.30
C ASP A 332 15.21 -26.55 16.06
N LYS A 333 15.54 -27.83 15.95
CA LYS A 333 16.93 -28.30 15.83
C LYS A 333 17.60 -27.73 14.59
N MET A 334 16.86 -27.55 13.49
CA MET A 334 17.38 -26.94 12.27
C MET A 334 17.84 -25.51 12.51
N ILE A 335 17.08 -24.71 13.27
CA ILE A 335 17.46 -23.33 13.60
C ILE A 335 18.68 -23.31 14.52
N ARG A 336 18.70 -24.17 15.55
CA ARG A 336 19.83 -24.25 16.50
C ARG A 336 21.16 -24.59 15.85
N LEU A 337 21.17 -25.62 15.00
CA LEU A 337 22.40 -26.08 14.34
C LEU A 337 22.91 -25.14 13.24
N ASN A 338 22.06 -24.24 12.75
CA ASN A 338 22.43 -23.23 11.75
C ASN A 338 22.58 -21.83 12.36
N SER A 339 22.55 -21.70 13.68
CA SER A 339 22.75 -20.42 14.37
C SER A 339 24.24 -20.15 14.55
N GLU A 340 24.71 -18.99 14.09
CA GLU A 340 26.10 -18.54 14.23
C GLU A 340 26.32 -17.74 15.53
N ILE A 341 25.27 -17.09 16.01
CA ILE A 341 25.30 -16.26 17.22
C ILE A 341 24.07 -16.55 18.05
N VAL A 342 24.27 -16.81 19.34
CA VAL A 342 23.17 -17.01 20.30
C VAL A 342 23.25 -15.97 21.40
N ALA A 343 22.23 -15.11 21.47
CA ALA A 343 22.09 -14.07 22.49
C ALA A 343 21.20 -14.56 23.64
N ILE A 344 21.77 -14.68 24.85
CA ILE A 344 21.10 -15.21 26.03
C ILE A 344 20.85 -14.08 27.02
N LEU A 345 19.60 -13.59 27.06
CA LEU A 345 19.13 -12.64 28.07
C LEU A 345 18.94 -13.28 29.44
N ARG A 346 18.36 -14.50 29.46
CA ARG A 346 18.18 -15.31 30.65
C ARG A 346 17.91 -16.74 30.23
N ALA A 347 18.71 -17.67 30.70
CA ALA A 347 18.45 -19.09 30.49
C ALA A 347 17.30 -19.56 31.39
N ASN A 348 16.37 -20.34 30.82
CA ASN A 348 15.29 -20.94 31.60
C ASN A 348 15.78 -22.12 32.44
N SER A 349 16.78 -22.84 31.93
CA SER A 349 17.33 -24.02 32.58
C SER A 349 18.83 -24.15 32.33
N LYS A 350 19.53 -24.87 33.22
CA LYS A 350 20.93 -25.28 32.97
C LYS A 350 21.04 -26.12 31.68
N ARG A 351 20.02 -26.91 31.37
CA ARG A 351 19.96 -27.75 30.17
C ARG A 351 20.02 -26.93 28.88
N ASP A 352 19.42 -25.74 28.85
CA ASP A 352 19.52 -24.84 27.69
C ASP A 352 20.98 -24.47 27.43
N LEU A 353 21.73 -24.09 28.47
CA LEU A 353 23.14 -23.69 28.36
C LEU A 353 24.04 -24.86 27.91
N GLN A 354 23.84 -26.05 28.46
CA GLN A 354 24.58 -27.25 28.06
C GLN A 354 24.32 -27.64 26.61
N MET A 355 23.08 -27.48 26.16
CA MET A 355 22.72 -27.78 24.77
C MET A 355 23.31 -26.77 23.79
N ILE A 356 23.45 -25.49 24.18
CA ILE A 356 24.18 -24.48 23.38
C ILE A 356 25.64 -24.88 23.21
N VAL A 357 26.32 -25.28 24.29
CA VAL A 357 27.72 -25.77 24.22
C VAL A 357 27.84 -26.95 23.26
N LYS A 358 26.91 -27.91 23.35
CA LYS A 358 26.90 -29.09 22.50
C LYS A 358 26.61 -28.79 21.03
N ASP A 359 25.63 -27.93 20.76
CA ASP A 359 25.18 -27.64 19.39
C ASP A 359 26.16 -26.73 18.65
N LEU A 360 26.73 -25.72 19.32
CA LEU A 360 27.65 -24.77 18.71
C LEU A 360 29.11 -25.22 18.72
N ASN A 361 29.44 -26.25 19.51
CA ASN A 361 30.78 -26.86 19.61
C ASN A 361 31.92 -25.83 19.68
N ILE A 362 31.83 -24.93 20.65
CA ILE A 362 32.75 -23.80 20.78
C ILE A 362 34.08 -24.26 21.35
N ASN A 363 35.17 -23.97 20.64
CA ASN A 363 36.51 -24.37 21.06
C ASN A 363 36.84 -23.86 22.47
N ASN A 364 37.36 -24.73 23.32
CA ASN A 364 37.81 -24.43 24.69
C ASN A 364 36.73 -23.92 25.67
N ILE A 365 35.45 -24.08 25.35
CA ILE A 365 34.31 -23.76 26.23
C ILE A 365 33.58 -25.06 26.59
N ASP A 366 33.68 -25.45 27.86
CA ASP A 366 32.88 -26.54 28.43
C ASP A 366 31.66 -26.01 29.19
N ASP A 367 30.81 -26.93 29.66
CA ASP A 367 29.62 -26.61 30.45
C ASP A 367 29.94 -25.72 31.68
N LYS A 368 31.12 -25.89 32.29
CA LYS A 368 31.51 -25.14 33.49
C LYS A 368 31.87 -23.70 33.14
N LYS A 369 32.68 -23.50 32.12
CA LYS A 369 33.06 -22.19 31.57
C LYS A 369 31.85 -21.41 31.06
N MET A 370 30.92 -22.09 30.39
CA MET A 370 29.66 -21.48 29.95
C MET A 370 28.82 -20.97 31.12
N MET A 371 28.73 -21.73 32.21
CA MET A 371 28.01 -21.31 33.41
C MET A 371 28.67 -20.12 34.10
N ILE A 372 30.00 -20.08 34.19
CA ILE A 372 30.76 -18.95 34.75
C ILE A 372 30.48 -17.69 33.93
N ALA A 373 30.63 -17.77 32.61
CA ALA A 373 30.38 -16.64 31.71
C ALA A 373 28.92 -16.16 31.76
N TYR A 374 27.95 -17.06 31.86
CA TYR A 374 26.55 -16.71 32.03
C TYR A 374 26.29 -15.95 33.33
N ASN A 375 26.81 -16.44 34.46
CA ASN A 375 26.65 -15.77 35.74
C ASN A 375 27.32 -14.40 35.75
N LYS A 376 28.50 -14.28 35.13
CA LYS A 376 29.21 -13.01 34.92
C LYS A 376 28.39 -12.02 34.09
N ALA A 377 27.83 -12.48 32.96
CA ALA A 377 27.03 -11.64 32.07
C ALA A 377 25.77 -11.11 32.75
N ILE A 378 24.99 -12.00 33.37
CA ILE A 378 23.71 -11.63 34.00
C ILE A 378 23.93 -10.90 35.34
N GLY A 379 25.05 -11.13 36.02
CA GLY A 379 25.40 -10.47 37.29
C GLY A 379 25.67 -8.98 37.18
N ARG A 380 26.01 -8.46 35.99
CA ARG A 380 26.27 -7.01 35.75
C ARG A 380 25.02 -6.14 35.77
N GLY A 381 23.84 -6.72 35.93
CA GLY A 381 22.58 -5.99 36.10
C GLY A 381 21.56 -6.28 35.01
N LYS A 382 20.42 -5.58 35.09
CA LYS A 382 19.27 -5.85 34.23
C LYS A 382 19.54 -5.40 32.78
N GLY A 383 19.23 -6.28 31.83
CA GLY A 383 19.37 -5.99 30.39
C GLY A 383 20.69 -6.46 29.77
N GLN A 384 21.55 -7.10 30.56
CA GLN A 384 22.79 -7.70 30.07
C GLN A 384 22.51 -9.04 29.37
N VAL A 385 23.28 -9.31 28.33
CA VAL A 385 23.18 -10.49 27.48
C VAL A 385 24.51 -11.23 27.50
N LEU A 386 24.48 -12.54 27.69
CA LEU A 386 25.58 -13.40 27.28
C LEU A 386 25.44 -13.66 25.78
N LEU A 387 26.36 -13.14 24.99
CA LEU A 387 26.43 -13.44 23.57
C LEU A 387 27.42 -14.57 23.36
N VAL A 388 26.95 -15.60 22.65
CA VAL A 388 27.73 -16.77 22.28
C VAL A 388 28.02 -16.65 20.79
N ASP A 389 29.28 -16.40 20.45
CA ASP A 389 29.74 -16.16 19.09
C ASP A 389 30.52 -17.40 18.61
N SER A 390 29.85 -18.27 17.85
CA SER A 390 30.50 -19.51 17.38
C SER A 390 31.51 -19.23 16.26
N LEU A 391 31.31 -18.16 15.49
CA LEU A 391 32.23 -17.73 14.42
C LEU A 391 33.59 -17.35 14.98
N LYS A 392 33.62 -16.61 16.09
CA LYS A 392 34.86 -16.20 16.76
C LYS A 392 35.30 -17.14 17.87
N SER A 393 34.52 -18.18 18.15
CA SER A 393 34.69 -19.08 19.31
C SER A 393 34.84 -18.31 20.63
N GLN A 394 33.96 -17.33 20.87
CA GLN A 394 34.06 -16.42 22.01
C GLN A 394 32.72 -16.29 22.76
N LEU A 395 32.84 -16.05 24.07
CA LEU A 395 31.73 -15.60 24.92
C LEU A 395 31.88 -14.10 25.15
N ARG A 396 30.82 -13.32 25.00
CA ARG A 396 30.89 -11.85 25.05
C ARG A 396 29.78 -11.26 25.94
N TYR A 397 30.09 -10.14 26.57
CA TYR A 397 29.09 -9.25 27.17
C TYR A 397 28.45 -8.43 26.06
N ASN A 398 27.14 -8.65 25.84
CA ASN A 398 26.40 -8.02 24.76
C ASN A 398 27.18 -8.17 23.43
N PHE A 399 27.48 -7.09 22.73
CA PHE A 399 28.16 -7.12 21.42
C PHE A 399 29.62 -6.70 21.46
N ASN A 400 30.18 -6.37 22.62
CA ASN A 400 31.40 -5.54 22.68
C ASN A 400 32.59 -6.22 23.38
N GLU A 401 32.42 -6.72 24.61
CA GLU A 401 33.54 -7.15 25.47
C GLU A 401 33.62 -8.68 25.57
N VAL A 402 34.79 -9.27 25.37
CA VAL A 402 35.01 -10.73 25.51
C VAL A 402 35.07 -11.11 26.99
N ILE A 403 34.37 -12.18 27.36
CA ILE A 403 34.39 -12.74 28.71
C ILE A 403 35.52 -13.75 28.77
N ASN A 404 36.46 -13.59 29.71
CA ASN A 404 37.40 -14.65 30.06
C ASN A 404 36.72 -15.63 31.03
N PRO A 405 36.41 -16.88 30.60
CA PRO A 405 35.72 -17.85 31.44
C PRO A 405 36.67 -18.64 32.37
N ASP A 406 37.98 -18.47 32.22
CA ASP A 406 39.01 -19.15 33.02
C ASP A 406 39.35 -18.41 34.33
N GLU A 407 38.95 -17.15 34.43
CA GLU A 407 39.05 -16.38 35.66
C GLU A 407 37.74 -16.51 36.47
N PRO A 408 37.79 -16.64 37.81
CA PRO A 408 36.60 -16.64 38.67
C PRO A 408 35.67 -15.44 38.48
#